data_AF-A0A920WAF7-F1
#
_entry.id   AF-A0A920WAF7-F1
#
_cell.length_a   1.000
_cell.length_b   1.000
_cell.length_c   1.000
_cell.angle_alpha   90.00
_cell.angle_beta   90.00
_cell.angle_gamma   90.00
#
_symmetry.space_group_name_H-M   'P 1'
#
loop_
_entity.id
_entity.type
_entity.pdbx_description
1 polymer ?
#
loop_
_entity_poly.entity_id
_entity_poly.type
_entity_poly.pdbx_seq_one_letter_code
_entity_poly.pdbx_strand_id
1 'polypeptide(L)'
;MIYQLRTYTVNKGMMDDWVSLFNDKIIAIQENYGIKVEAAWVNLDRNQFIWIRSLQTRTMLKPRKQHSMLHRNGTQSWITLEVT
;
A
#
# COMPACT_ATOMS: atom_id res chain seq x y z
N MET A 1 -6.97 -0.53 19.98
CA MET A 1 -6.88 -0.61 18.51
C MET A 1 -6.32 0.69 17.98
N ILE A 2 -5.40 0.67 17.02
CA ILE A 2 -4.83 1.86 16.38
C ILE A 2 -5.13 1.79 14.88
N TYR A 3 -5.62 2.89 14.31
CA TYR A 3 -5.87 3.01 12.87
C TYR A 3 -4.77 3.85 12.22
N GLN A 4 -4.29 3.40 11.07
CA GLN A 4 -3.34 4.12 10.23
C GLN A 4 -3.99 4.45 8.90
N LEU A 5 -4.07 5.74 8.60
CA LEU A 5 -4.36 6.25 7.27
C LEU A 5 -3.05 6.35 6.48
N ARG A 6 -3.06 5.86 5.25
CA ARG A 6 -1.91 5.90 4.34
C ARG A 6 -2.35 6.46 3.00
N THR A 7 -1.54 7.37 2.46
CA THR A 7 -1.75 7.97 1.14
C THR A 7 -0.47 7.83 0.33
N TYR A 8 -0.58 7.26 -0.85
CA TYR A 8 0.54 7.05 -1.77
C TYR A 8 0.28 7.80 -3.07
N THR A 9 1.28 8.57 -3.52
CA THR A 9 1.29 9.06 -4.91
C THR A 9 1.82 7.94 -5.79
N VAL A 10 1.01 7.47 -6.74
CA VAL A 10 1.37 6.38 -7.64
C VAL A 10 1.84 6.96 -8.98
N ASN A 11 2.88 6.36 -9.57
CA ASN A 11 3.40 6.78 -10.85
C ASN A 11 2.29 6.77 -11.93
N LYS A 12 2.34 7.75 -12.84
CA LYS A 12 1.36 7.89 -13.91
C LYS A 12 1.28 6.59 -14.73
N GLY A 13 0.05 6.10 -14.94
CA GLY A 13 -0.21 4.87 -15.68
C GLY A 13 0.03 3.57 -14.91
N MET A 14 0.43 3.64 -13.63
CA MET A 14 0.68 2.45 -12.78
C MET A 14 -0.44 2.19 -11.76
N MET A 15 -1.52 2.98 -11.76
CA MET A 15 -2.58 2.87 -10.76
C MET A 15 -3.31 1.52 -10.83
N ASP A 16 -3.62 1.04 -12.03
CA ASP A 16 -4.32 -0.24 -12.20
C ASP A 16 -3.43 -1.42 -11.75
N ASP A 17 -2.17 -1.43 -12.16
CA ASP A 17 -1.18 -2.44 -11.73
C ASP A 17 -0.96 -2.39 -10.20
N TRP A 18 -0.94 -1.19 -9.62
CA TRP A 18 -0.83 -1.00 -8.18
C TRP A 18 -2.05 -1.55 -7.43
N VAL A 19 -3.26 -1.28 -7.91
CA VAL A 19 -4.50 -1.79 -7.31
C VAL A 19 -4.57 -3.31 -7.39
N SER A 20 -4.19 -3.91 -8.52
CA SER A 20 -4.11 -5.37 -8.66
C SER A 20 -3.13 -5.95 -7.64
N LEU A 21 -1.89 -5.44 -7.61
CA LEU A 21 -0.89 -5.90 -6.64
C LEU A 21 -1.37 -5.76 -5.20
N PHE A 22 -2.04 -4.65 -4.88
CA PHE A 22 -2.55 -4.39 -3.55
C PHE A 22 -3.56 -5.45 -3.13
N ASN A 23 -4.56 -5.70 -3.97
CA ASN A 23 -5.62 -6.68 -3.70
C ASN A 23 -5.08 -8.12 -3.67
N ASP A 24 -4.20 -8.46 -4.61
CA ASP A 24 -3.76 -9.85 -4.81
C ASP A 24 -2.70 -10.28 -3.80
N LYS A 25 -1.85 -9.35 -3.33
CA LYS A 25 -0.69 -9.68 -2.49
C LYS A 25 -0.62 -8.90 -1.20
N ILE A 26 -0.81 -7.58 -1.25
CA ILE A 26 -0.54 -6.73 -0.08
C ILE A 26 -1.56 -7.00 1.04
N ILE A 27 -2.85 -7.15 0.73
CA ILE A 27 -3.87 -7.49 1.73
C ILE A 27 -3.51 -8.78 2.46
N ALA A 28 -3.24 -9.86 1.73
CA ALA A 28 -2.86 -11.15 2.32
C ALA A 28 -1.60 -11.05 3.20
N ILE A 29 -0.60 -10.27 2.78
CA ILE A 29 0.60 -10.02 3.59
C ILE A 29 0.24 -9.26 4.87
N GLN A 30 -0.62 -8.24 4.84
CA GLN A 30 -1.06 -7.53 6.05
C GLN A 30 -1.74 -8.50 7.02
N GLU A 31 -2.67 -9.30 6.52
CA GLU A 31 -3.44 -10.26 7.32
C GLU A 31 -2.54 -11.31 7.98
N ASN A 32 -1.53 -11.82 7.26
CA ASN A 32 -0.52 -12.74 7.81
C ASN A 32 0.26 -12.14 9.01
N TYR A 33 0.33 -10.81 9.10
CA TYR A 33 0.94 -10.10 10.25
C TYR A 33 -0.09 -9.60 11.27
N GLY A 34 -1.35 -10.03 11.17
CA GLY A 34 -2.43 -9.59 12.07
C GLY A 34 -2.82 -8.12 11.89
N ILE A 35 -2.54 -7.54 10.72
CA ILE A 35 -2.94 -6.18 10.36
C ILE A 35 -4.16 -6.29 9.44
N LYS A 36 -5.27 -5.67 9.84
CA LYS A 36 -6.50 -5.69 9.04
C LYS A 36 -6.54 -4.47 8.13
N VAL A 37 -6.81 -4.68 6.85
CA VAL A 37 -7.15 -3.60 5.92
C VAL A 37 -8.62 -3.27 6.09
N GLU A 38 -8.93 -2.03 6.47
CA GLU A 38 -10.31 -1.61 6.71
C GLU A 38 -10.98 -1.11 5.43
N ALA A 39 -10.24 -0.34 4.63
CA ALA A 39 -10.72 0.19 3.35
C ALA A 39 -9.56 0.73 2.50
N ALA A 40 -9.78 0.79 1.19
CA ALA A 40 -8.87 1.36 0.22
C ALA A 40 -9.62 2.06 -0.91
N TRP A 41 -9.05 3.15 -1.43
CA TRP A 41 -9.63 4.00 -2.45
C TRP A 41 -8.56 4.55 -3.41
N VAL A 42 -9.00 4.90 -4.60
CA VAL A 42 -8.25 5.72 -5.55
C VAL A 42 -8.96 7.06 -5.65
N ASN A 43 -8.22 8.17 -5.62
CA ASN A 43 -8.82 9.48 -5.79
C ASN A 43 -9.32 9.71 -7.24
N LEU A 44 -10.14 10.74 -7.45
CA LEU A 44 -10.74 11.02 -8.75
C LEU A 44 -9.69 11.27 -9.85
N ASP A 45 -8.58 11.93 -9.50
CA ASP A 45 -7.47 12.19 -10.44
C ASP A 45 -6.61 10.95 -10.75
N ARG A 46 -6.91 9.81 -10.11
CA ARG A 46 -6.20 8.53 -10.22
C ARG A 46 -4.67 8.61 -10.04
N ASN A 47 -4.20 9.56 -9.25
CA ASN A 47 -2.78 9.75 -8.93
C ASN A 47 -2.44 9.39 -7.47
N GLN A 48 -3.45 9.23 -6.62
CA GLN A 48 -3.29 8.85 -5.22
C GLN A 48 -4.07 7.59 -4.89
N PHE A 49 -3.41 6.71 -4.14
CA PHE A 49 -4.00 5.53 -3.53
C PHE A 49 -4.06 5.75 -2.02
N ILE A 50 -5.25 5.66 -1.43
CA ILE A 50 -5.52 5.97 -0.03
C ILE A 50 -6.08 4.72 0.63
N TRP A 51 -5.62 4.38 1.83
CA TRP A 51 -6.14 3.21 2.55
C TRP A 51 -6.00 3.34 4.06
N ILE A 52 -6.87 2.63 4.78
CA ILE A 52 -6.88 2.54 6.23
C ILE A 52 -6.59 1.10 6.64
N ARG A 53 -5.74 0.93 7.64
CA ARG A 53 -5.48 -0.36 8.28
C ARG A 53 -5.48 -0.24 9.80
N SER A 54 -5.91 -1.30 10.49
CA SER A 54 -5.93 -1.37 11.94
C SER A 54 -4.85 -2.31 12.49
N LEU A 55 -4.24 -1.88 13.59
CA LEU A 55 -3.21 -2.60 14.32
C LEU A 55 -3.65 -2.77 15.77
N GLN A 56 -3.27 -3.90 16.36
CA GLN A 56 -3.70 -4.24 17.72
C GLN A 56 -2.93 -3.43 18.77
N THR A 57 -1.64 -3.16 18.56
CA THR A 57 -0.77 -2.48 19.53
C THR A 57 0.16 -1.46 18.88
N ARG A 58 0.61 -0.47 19.68
CA ARG A 58 1.54 0.60 19.24
C ARG A 58 2.91 0.08 18.82
N THR A 59 3.33 -1.06 19.36
CA THR A 59 4.60 -1.73 19.04
C THR A 59 4.68 -2.20 17.58
N MET A 60 3.53 -2.34 16.90
CA MET A 60 3.45 -2.68 15.49
C MET A 60 3.65 -1.48 14.54
N LEU A 61 3.76 -0.25 15.07
CA LEU A 61 3.95 0.98 14.29
C LEU A 61 5.38 1.21 13.76
N LYS A 62 6.26 0.18 13.76
CA LYS A 62 7.64 0.36 13.30
C LYS A 62 7.66 0.93 11.87
N PRO A 63 8.46 1.98 11.58
CA PRO A 63 8.65 2.46 10.22
C PRO A 63 9.15 1.29 9.37
N ARG A 64 8.33 0.86 8.41
CA ARG A 64 8.71 -0.17 7.45
C ARG A 64 8.78 0.50 6.09
N LYS A 65 9.98 0.61 5.52
CA LYS A 65 10.14 0.89 4.09
C LYS A 65 9.59 -0.33 3.34
N GLN A 66 8.41 -0.19 2.77
CA GLN A 66 7.87 -1.20 1.87
C GLN A 66 8.39 -0.89 0.48
N HIS A 67 9.42 -1.63 0.05
CA HIS A 67 9.77 -1.68 -1.36
C HIS A 67 8.83 -2.68 -2.02
N SER A 68 8.02 -2.16 -2.94
CA SER A 68 7.24 -2.97 -3.86
C SER A 68 7.85 -2.84 -5.25
N MET A 69 8.09 -3.98 -5.90
CA MET A 69 8.61 -4.04 -7.25
C MET A 69 7.44 -4.37 -8.20
N LEU A 70 7.08 -3.40 -9.05
CA LEU A 70 6.14 -3.63 -10.16
C LEU A 70 6.95 -4.01 -11.41
N HIS A 71 6.53 -5.08 -12.08
CA HIS A 71 7.11 -5.52 -13.35
C HIS A 71 6.18 -5.12 -14.50
N ARG A 72 6.68 -4.35 -15.48
CA ARG A 72 6.03 -4.17 -16.78
C ARG A 72 7.05 -4.42 -17.89
N ASN A 73 6.75 -5.34 -18.81
CA ASN A 73 7.50 -5.57 -20.06
C ASN A 73 9.03 -5.50 -19.92
N GLY A 74 9.60 -6.23 -18.95
CA GLY A 74 11.05 -6.30 -18.74
C GLY A 74 11.70 -5.08 -18.07
N THR A 75 10.94 -4.04 -17.71
CA THR A 75 11.47 -2.87 -16.98
C THR A 75 11.06 -2.95 -15.51
N GLN A 76 12.04 -2.99 -14.60
CA GLN A 76 11.82 -2.90 -13.16
C GLN A 76 11.72 -1.43 -12.75
N SER A 77 10.60 -1.04 -12.14
CA SER A 77 10.44 0.28 -11.54
C SER A 77 10.22 0.14 -10.04
N TRP A 78 11.01 0.87 -9.27
CA TRP A 78 10.93 0.92 -7.81
C TRP A 78 9.89 1.98 -7.41
N ILE A 79 8.90 1.58 -6.62
CA ILE A 79 8.08 2.55 -5.88
C ILE A 79 8.70 2.69 -4.49
N THR A 80 9.38 3.81 -4.25
CA THR A 80 9.87 4.18 -2.92
C THR A 80 8.74 4.87 -2.17
N LEU A 81 8.17 4.17 -1.19
CA LEU A 81 7.13 4.70 -0.31
C LEU A 81 7.78 5.20 0.98
N GLU A 82 8.08 6.50 1.05
CA GLU A 82 8.39 7.16 2.33
C GLU A 82 7.08 7.56 3.01
N VAL A 83 6.90 7.18 4.27
CA VAL A 83 5.76 7.62 5.08
C VAL A 83 6.23 7.90 6.49
N THR A 84 5.91 9.11 6.96
CA THR A 84 6.14 9.66 8.31
C THR A 84 5.27 8.97 9.36
#